data_AF-A0A1F6PGS0-F1
#
_entry.id   AF-A0A1F6PGS0-F1
#
_cell.length_a   1.000
_cell.length_b   1.000
_cell.length_c   1.000
_cell.angle_alpha   90.00
_cell.angle_beta   90.00
_cell.angle_gamma   90.00
#
_symmetry.space_group_name_H-M   'P 1'
#
loop_
_entity.id
_entity.type
_entity.pdbx_description
1 polymer ?
#
loop_
_entity_poly.entity_id
_entity_poly.type
_entity_poly.pdbx_seq_one_letter_code
_entity_poly.pdbx_strand_id
1 'polypeptide(L)'
;MTQLQEFKSGAMGQIFVRSEGLKPVYLVNPDSIDPYVTALSELIFWSDQLMEHAKFIALLTPMDDLKDYRERAVALMTGLADVNEEAKNTDLDERQIRELYARTKSRLEQLLDLEMEIRDKQTRGELHTLVWNSFLDHVAREQRRFMSRQEMFMNNEVRFDRDEIIDFWAQIMAEHSSFIAHLLDPSEGKLFMQALETSKKFWETKNNHPISSGREDALVKEVDMIIDFKTAALKGIQTGDIASIIKPELADHVRREAILFGHELKIADARSINLRAA
;
A
#
# COMPACT_ATOMS: atom_id res chain seq x y z
N MET A 1 -18.44 11.41 -1.94
CA MET A 1 -17.57 10.70 -2.93
C MET A 1 -16.82 11.76 -3.70
N THR A 2 -15.51 11.90 -3.49
CA THR A 2 -14.72 12.81 -4.31
C THR A 2 -14.58 12.19 -5.70
N GLN A 3 -14.85 12.98 -6.72
CA GLN A 3 -14.89 12.52 -8.10
C GLN A 3 -13.47 12.15 -8.55
N LEU A 4 -13.31 10.99 -9.20
CA LEU A 4 -12.07 10.64 -9.91
C LEU A 4 -11.81 11.71 -10.97
N GLN A 5 -10.66 12.36 -10.90
CA GLN A 5 -10.23 13.35 -11.88
C GLN A 5 -9.21 12.69 -12.82
N GLU A 6 -9.22 13.05 -14.09
CA GLU A 6 -8.18 12.62 -15.02
C GLU A 6 -6.84 13.20 -14.59
N PHE A 7 -5.83 12.35 -14.45
CA PHE A 7 -4.45 12.76 -14.17
C PHE A 7 -3.59 12.69 -15.43
N LYS A 8 -3.63 11.57 -16.15
CA LYS A 8 -2.91 11.37 -17.41
C LYS A 8 -3.77 10.56 -18.37
N SER A 9 -3.80 10.97 -19.63
CA SER A 9 -4.52 10.29 -20.71
C SER A 9 -3.63 10.14 -21.94
N GLY A 10 -3.84 9.07 -22.69
CA GLY A 10 -3.12 8.77 -23.92
C GLY A 10 -3.81 7.67 -24.71
N ALA A 11 -3.25 7.31 -25.86
CA ALA A 11 -3.83 6.27 -26.72
C ALA A 11 -3.95 4.89 -26.02
N MET A 12 -3.09 4.64 -25.03
CA MET A 12 -3.08 3.38 -24.27
C MET A 12 -4.14 3.33 -23.15
N GLY A 13 -4.63 4.48 -22.66
CA GLY A 13 -5.60 4.53 -21.57
C GLY A 13 -5.47 5.77 -20.69
N GLN A 14 -6.02 5.68 -19.47
CA GLN A 14 -6.09 6.78 -18.51
C GLN A 14 -5.65 6.36 -17.12
N ILE A 15 -5.01 7.30 -16.42
CA ILE A 15 -4.75 7.26 -14.98
C ILE A 15 -5.58 8.36 -14.34
N PHE A 16 -6.30 8.02 -13.27
CA PHE A 16 -7.09 8.93 -12.48
C PHE A 16 -6.38 9.30 -11.19
N VAL A 17 -6.80 10.42 -10.60
CA VAL A 17 -6.34 10.87 -9.28
C VAL A 17 -7.53 11.14 -8.35
N ARG A 18 -7.38 10.77 -7.08
CA ARG A 18 -8.25 11.17 -5.97
C ARG A 18 -7.47 12.05 -5.00
N SER A 19 -7.88 13.31 -4.87
CA SER A 19 -7.21 14.30 -4.02
C SER A 19 -7.86 14.42 -2.64
N GLU A 20 -7.95 13.32 -1.91
CA GLU A 20 -8.44 13.26 -0.53
C GLU A 20 -7.29 12.91 0.43
N GLY A 21 -7.33 13.41 1.68
CA GLY A 21 -6.32 13.14 2.71
C GLY A 21 -5.09 14.04 2.61
N LEU A 22 -3.92 13.53 3.00
CA LEU A 22 -2.67 14.30 2.96
C LEU A 22 -2.02 14.29 1.57
N LYS A 23 -2.06 13.13 0.90
CA LYS A 23 -1.52 12.95 -0.45
C LYS A 23 -2.59 12.38 -1.40
N PRO A 24 -2.50 12.69 -2.71
CA PRO A 24 -3.40 12.11 -3.70
C PRO A 24 -3.18 10.61 -3.90
N VAL A 25 -4.21 9.90 -4.37
CA VAL A 25 -4.12 8.48 -4.79
C VAL A 25 -4.28 8.40 -6.30
N TYR A 26 -3.31 7.78 -6.97
CA TYR A 26 -3.31 7.55 -8.41
C TYR A 26 -3.80 6.14 -8.72
N LEU A 27 -4.82 6.03 -9.58
CA LEU A 27 -5.54 4.80 -9.84
C LEU A 27 -5.70 4.60 -11.35
N VAL A 28 -5.39 3.41 -11.83
CA VAL A 28 -5.59 3.04 -13.24
C VAL A 28 -7.08 3.11 -13.59
N ASN A 29 -7.43 3.48 -14.81
CA ASN A 29 -8.80 3.32 -15.29
C ASN A 29 -9.23 1.84 -15.15
N PRO A 30 -10.36 1.52 -14.48
CA PRO A 30 -10.83 0.14 -14.31
C PRO A 30 -10.98 -0.66 -15.62
N ASP A 31 -11.31 0.04 -16.71
CA ASP A 31 -11.51 -0.54 -18.03
C ASP A 31 -10.18 -0.73 -18.81
N SER A 32 -9.06 -0.27 -18.24
CA SER A 32 -7.75 -0.40 -18.88
C SER A 32 -7.31 -1.85 -18.95
N ILE A 33 -7.09 -2.34 -20.16
CA ILE A 33 -6.46 -3.64 -20.43
C ILE A 33 -4.98 -3.52 -20.80
N ASP A 34 -4.49 -2.29 -20.96
CA ASP A 34 -3.09 -2.03 -21.32
C ASP A 34 -2.17 -2.23 -20.10
N PRO A 35 -1.12 -3.07 -20.21
CA PRO A 35 -0.21 -3.34 -19.11
C PRO A 35 0.61 -2.13 -18.68
N TYR A 36 0.95 -1.22 -19.60
CA TYR A 36 1.81 -0.08 -19.29
C TYR A 36 1.07 1.05 -18.60
N VAL A 37 -0.22 1.25 -18.89
CA VAL A 37 -1.05 2.19 -18.12
C VAL A 37 -1.17 1.73 -16.67
N THR A 38 -1.37 0.42 -16.45
CA THR A 38 -1.43 -0.17 -15.11
C THR A 38 -0.06 -0.08 -14.43
N ALA A 39 1.01 -0.42 -15.14
CA ALA A 39 2.38 -0.36 -14.63
C ALA A 39 2.76 1.04 -14.16
N LEU A 40 2.50 2.08 -14.97
CA LEU A 40 2.81 3.46 -14.60
C LEU A 40 1.95 3.94 -13.42
N SER A 41 0.66 3.63 -13.41
CA SER A 41 -0.22 3.97 -12.28
C SER A 41 0.29 3.35 -10.97
N GLU A 42 0.65 2.07 -11.00
CA GLU A 42 1.19 1.38 -9.83
C GLU A 42 2.57 1.89 -9.44
N LEU A 43 3.41 2.24 -10.41
CA LEU A 43 4.72 2.81 -10.13
C LEU A 43 4.59 4.16 -9.42
N ILE A 44 3.66 5.04 -9.84
CA ILE A 44 3.38 6.30 -9.15
C ILE A 44 2.88 6.04 -7.72
N PHE A 45 1.95 5.11 -7.53
CA PHE A 45 1.44 4.80 -6.19
C PHE A 45 2.52 4.19 -5.28
N TRP A 46 3.18 3.13 -5.72
CA TRP A 46 4.10 2.36 -4.90
C TRP A 46 5.43 3.06 -4.67
N SER A 47 5.92 3.89 -5.60
CA SER A 47 7.11 4.72 -5.33
C SER A 47 6.87 5.68 -4.15
N ASP A 48 5.66 6.21 -4.00
CA ASP A 48 5.27 7.06 -2.86
C ASP A 48 5.09 6.24 -1.55
N GLN A 49 4.48 5.05 -1.62
CA GLN A 49 4.37 4.17 -0.44
C GLN A 49 5.74 3.69 0.05
N LEU A 50 6.60 3.23 -0.87
CA LEU A 50 7.90 2.65 -0.54
C LEU A 50 8.88 3.74 -0.06
N MET A 51 8.79 4.97 -0.57
CA MET A 51 9.56 6.07 0.03
C MET A 51 9.10 6.35 1.47
N GLU A 52 7.81 6.21 1.77
CA GLU A 52 7.29 6.37 3.13
C GLU A 52 7.68 5.22 4.05
N HIS A 53 7.74 3.97 3.56
CA HIS A 53 8.31 2.85 4.31
C HIS A 53 9.74 3.16 4.74
N ALA A 54 10.58 3.62 3.81
CA ALA A 54 11.94 4.05 4.12
C ALA A 54 11.97 5.22 5.12
N LYS A 55 11.06 6.20 4.99
CA LYS A 55 10.89 7.29 5.98
C LYS A 55 10.54 6.75 7.37
N PHE A 56 9.62 5.79 7.47
CA PHE A 56 9.20 5.22 8.76
C PHE A 56 10.33 4.42 9.41
N ILE A 57 11.10 3.65 8.64
CA ILE A 57 12.30 2.96 9.12
C ILE A 57 13.32 3.98 9.67
N ALA A 58 13.58 5.07 8.94
CA ALA A 58 14.49 6.12 9.40
C ALA A 58 14.01 6.78 10.71
N LEU A 59 12.70 7.04 10.85
CA LEU A 59 12.12 7.64 12.05
C LEU A 59 12.17 6.70 13.26
N LEU A 60 12.02 5.39 13.03
CA LEU A 60 11.97 4.36 14.06
C LEU A 60 13.34 3.72 14.34
N THR A 61 14.41 4.30 13.80
CA THR A 61 15.81 4.00 14.13
C THR A 61 16.52 5.24 14.72
N PRO A 62 16.01 5.85 15.81
CA PRO A 62 16.52 7.14 16.29
C PRO A 62 17.85 7.04 17.04
N MET A 63 18.26 5.86 17.51
CA MET A 63 19.46 5.72 18.34
C MET A 63 20.75 5.89 17.54
N ASP A 64 21.81 6.35 18.21
CA ASP A 64 23.10 6.68 17.55
C ASP A 64 23.80 5.44 16.98
N ASP A 65 23.65 4.28 17.63
CA ASP A 65 24.14 2.99 17.15
C ASP A 65 23.37 2.46 15.94
N LEU A 66 22.21 3.04 15.62
CA LEU A 66 21.40 2.72 14.44
C LEU A 66 21.65 3.69 13.27
N LYS A 67 22.63 4.60 13.40
CA LYS A 67 22.89 5.66 12.42
C LYS A 67 23.06 5.13 10.99
N ASP A 68 23.80 4.03 10.80
CA ASP A 68 24.05 3.47 9.47
C ASP A 68 22.73 2.99 8.80
N TYR A 69 21.83 2.37 9.57
CA TYR A 69 20.50 1.96 9.10
C TYR A 69 19.66 3.17 8.72
N ARG A 70 19.66 4.21 9.57
CA ARG A 70 18.92 5.44 9.35
C ARG A 70 19.42 6.18 8.10
N GLU A 71 20.73 6.29 7.89
CA GLU A 71 21.30 6.95 6.72
C GLU A 71 20.98 6.21 5.42
N ARG A 72 21.05 4.88 5.42
CA ARG A 72 20.61 4.05 4.29
C ARG A 72 19.12 4.26 4.00
N ALA A 73 18.27 4.24 5.03
CA ALA A 73 16.84 4.48 4.89
C ALA A 73 16.54 5.88 4.31
N VAL A 74 17.24 6.92 4.78
CA VAL A 74 17.09 8.30 4.24
C VAL A 74 17.54 8.40 2.78
N ALA A 75 18.63 7.73 2.40
CA ALA A 75 19.10 7.71 1.01
C ALA A 75 18.08 7.02 0.08
N LEU A 76 17.50 5.90 0.53
CA LEU A 76 16.45 5.18 -0.19
C LEU A 76 15.16 5.99 -0.29
N MET A 77 14.73 6.62 0.81
CA MET A 77 13.58 7.54 0.83
C MET A 77 13.75 8.65 -0.21
N THR A 78 14.92 9.29 -0.26
CA THR A 78 15.20 10.38 -1.22
C THR A 78 15.17 9.86 -2.65
N GLY A 79 15.84 8.74 -2.93
CA GLY A 79 15.87 8.15 -4.27
C GLY A 79 14.50 7.69 -4.77
N LEU A 80 13.63 7.20 -3.88
CA LEU A 80 12.25 6.83 -4.23
C LEU A 80 11.34 8.04 -4.41
N ALA A 81 11.61 9.15 -3.70
CA ALA A 81 10.95 10.43 -3.97
C ALA A 81 11.26 10.93 -5.39
N ASP A 82 12.54 10.85 -5.81
CA ASP A 82 12.94 11.21 -7.18
C ASP A 82 12.25 10.33 -8.23
N VAL A 83 12.17 9.01 -7.97
CA VAL A 83 11.43 8.07 -8.84
C VAL A 83 9.95 8.44 -8.91
N ASN A 84 9.32 8.82 -7.80
CA ASN A 84 7.91 9.20 -7.77
C ASN A 84 7.64 10.42 -8.65
N GLU A 85 8.48 11.45 -8.55
CA GLU A 85 8.39 12.64 -9.39
C GLU A 85 8.67 12.32 -10.87
N GLU A 86 9.66 11.48 -11.17
CA GLU A 86 9.94 11.02 -12.55
C GLU A 86 8.74 10.23 -13.12
N ALA A 87 8.13 9.34 -12.32
CA ALA A 87 6.98 8.55 -12.73
C ALA A 87 5.76 9.42 -13.06
N LYS A 88 5.47 10.46 -12.26
CA LYS A 88 4.39 11.40 -12.56
C LYS A 88 4.58 12.14 -13.89
N ASN A 89 5.84 12.42 -14.24
CA ASN A 89 6.20 13.15 -15.46
C ASN A 89 6.40 12.23 -16.69
N THR A 90 6.56 10.93 -16.48
CA THR A 90 6.74 9.94 -17.55
C THR A 90 5.48 9.81 -18.41
N ASP A 91 5.64 9.78 -19.72
CA ASP A 91 4.51 9.60 -20.64
C ASP A 91 3.97 8.17 -20.62
N LEU A 92 2.72 8.02 -21.05
CA LEU A 92 2.17 6.71 -21.39
C LEU A 92 2.86 6.23 -22.67
N ASP A 93 4.08 5.70 -22.50
CA ASP A 93 4.94 5.13 -23.53
C ASP A 93 5.65 3.88 -22.97
N GLU A 94 5.52 2.74 -23.66
CA GLU A 94 6.09 1.46 -23.22
C GLU A 94 7.60 1.56 -22.93
N ARG A 95 8.37 2.18 -23.82
CA ARG A 95 9.83 2.24 -23.67
C ARG A 95 10.22 3.06 -22.43
N GLN A 96 9.64 4.24 -22.26
CA GLN A 96 9.92 5.08 -21.08
C GLN A 96 9.58 4.35 -19.77
N ILE A 97 8.43 3.68 -19.72
CA ILE A 97 7.97 2.97 -18.52
C ILE A 97 8.89 1.78 -18.19
N ARG A 98 9.30 1.00 -19.20
CA ARG A 98 10.27 -0.10 -19.04
C ARG A 98 11.60 0.39 -18.49
N GLU A 99 12.14 1.45 -19.07
CA GLU A 99 13.41 2.03 -18.67
C GLU A 99 13.35 2.58 -17.24
N LEU A 100 12.25 3.24 -16.88
CA LEU A 100 12.02 3.75 -15.53
C LEU A 100 11.93 2.63 -14.50
N TYR A 101 11.15 1.57 -14.77
CA TYR A 101 11.05 0.44 -13.85
C TYR A 101 12.39 -0.28 -13.69
N ALA A 102 13.13 -0.49 -14.78
CA ALA A 102 14.46 -1.12 -14.73
C ALA A 102 15.43 -0.36 -13.81
N ARG A 103 15.42 0.98 -13.84
CA ARG A 103 16.21 1.82 -12.91
C ARG A 103 15.69 1.77 -11.48
N THR A 104 14.37 1.69 -11.31
CA THR A 104 13.72 1.64 -10.00
C THR A 104 14.01 0.33 -9.28
N LYS A 105 14.02 -0.80 -10.00
CA LYS A 105 14.16 -2.16 -9.45
C LYS A 105 15.36 -2.31 -8.51
N SER A 106 16.54 -1.81 -8.88
CA SER A 106 17.73 -1.92 -8.03
C SER A 106 17.58 -1.18 -6.69
N ARG A 107 16.83 -0.06 -6.65
CA ARG A 107 16.55 0.66 -5.39
C ARG A 107 15.59 -0.11 -4.51
N LEU A 108 14.59 -0.76 -5.12
CA LEU A 108 13.66 -1.64 -4.42
C LEU A 108 14.42 -2.79 -3.77
N GLU A 109 15.28 -3.47 -4.51
CA GLU A 109 16.11 -4.56 -3.98
C GLU A 109 16.94 -4.10 -2.76
N GLN A 110 17.55 -2.91 -2.82
CA GLN A 110 18.28 -2.33 -1.67
C GLN A 110 17.39 -2.01 -0.46
N LEU A 111 16.15 -1.57 -0.67
CA LEU A 111 15.19 -1.35 0.41
C LEU A 111 14.77 -2.68 1.05
N LEU A 112 14.49 -3.70 0.24
CA LEU A 112 14.14 -5.03 0.72
C LEU A 112 15.27 -5.64 1.54
N ASP A 113 16.51 -5.51 1.07
CA ASP A 113 17.69 -5.98 1.78
C ASP A 113 17.84 -5.29 3.14
N LEU A 114 17.62 -3.97 3.20
CA LEU A 114 17.63 -3.20 4.44
C LEU A 114 16.54 -3.69 5.42
N GLU A 115 15.30 -3.86 4.93
CA GLU A 115 14.17 -4.33 5.73
C GLU A 115 14.44 -5.71 6.33
N MET A 116 14.92 -6.65 5.50
CA MET A 116 15.19 -8.02 5.92
C MET A 116 16.42 -8.11 6.84
N GLU A 117 17.45 -7.28 6.61
CA GLU A 117 18.60 -7.20 7.50
C GLU A 117 18.19 -6.77 8.92
N ILE A 118 17.40 -5.68 9.04
CA ILE A 118 16.90 -5.19 10.33
C ILE A 118 16.05 -6.27 11.00
N ARG A 119 15.11 -6.86 10.26
CA ARG A 119 14.18 -7.89 10.75
C ARG A 119 14.91 -9.11 11.29
N ASP A 120 15.91 -9.58 10.56
CA ASP A 120 16.65 -10.78 10.92
C ASP A 120 17.57 -10.55 12.12
N LYS A 121 18.22 -9.38 12.19
CA LYS A 121 19.02 -9.00 13.37
C LYS A 121 18.16 -8.82 14.61
N GLN A 122 16.98 -8.20 14.49
CA GLN A 122 16.02 -8.11 15.60
C GLN A 122 15.54 -9.50 16.05
N THR A 123 15.27 -10.41 15.12
CA THR A 123 14.85 -11.78 15.42
C THR A 123 15.94 -12.56 16.17
N ARG A 124 17.22 -12.27 15.92
CA ARG A 124 18.37 -12.85 16.66
C ARG A 124 18.73 -12.11 17.94
N GLY A 125 18.06 -11.00 18.27
CA GLY A 125 18.38 -10.16 19.43
C GLY A 125 19.69 -9.36 19.27
N GLU A 126 20.17 -9.19 18.03
CA GLU A 126 21.42 -8.47 17.70
C GLU A 126 21.19 -6.98 17.47
N LEU A 127 19.95 -6.56 17.24
CA LEU A 127 19.55 -5.19 16.92
C LEU A 127 18.24 -4.87 17.65
N HIS A 128 18.13 -3.65 18.18
CA HIS A 128 16.93 -3.18 18.86
C HIS A 128 16.52 -1.85 18.24
N THR A 129 15.34 -1.80 17.62
CA THR A 129 14.79 -0.58 17.02
C THR A 129 13.37 -0.34 17.54
N LEU A 130 12.73 0.75 17.10
CA LEU A 130 11.31 1.00 17.36
C LEU A 130 10.40 0.45 16.25
N VAL A 131 10.96 -0.27 15.27
CA VAL A 131 10.21 -0.94 14.20
C VAL A 131 9.80 -2.34 14.65
N TRP A 132 8.52 -2.67 14.57
CA TRP A 132 8.06 -4.05 14.80
C TRP A 132 8.61 -5.01 13.74
N ASN A 133 9.03 -6.21 14.13
CA ASN A 133 9.39 -7.27 13.17
C ASN A 133 8.27 -7.54 12.16
N SER A 134 7.02 -7.58 12.63
CA SER A 134 5.85 -7.79 11.76
C SER A 134 5.62 -6.63 10.80
N PHE A 135 6.03 -5.40 11.15
CA PHE A 135 5.99 -4.26 10.23
C PHE A 135 7.00 -4.45 9.09
N LEU A 136 8.21 -4.94 9.38
CA LEU A 136 9.22 -5.23 8.36
C LEU A 136 8.77 -6.38 7.43
N ASP A 137 8.20 -7.44 8.00
CA ASP A 137 7.62 -8.53 7.20
C ASP A 137 6.44 -8.05 6.33
N HIS A 138 5.66 -7.09 6.82
CA HIS A 138 4.53 -6.47 6.14
C HIS A 138 4.97 -5.63 4.93
N VAL A 139 5.82 -4.62 5.13
CA VAL A 139 6.28 -3.72 4.04
C VAL A 139 7.05 -4.49 2.96
N ALA A 140 7.85 -5.48 3.37
CA ALA A 140 8.56 -6.36 2.44
C ALA A 140 7.61 -7.23 1.59
N ARG A 141 6.41 -7.55 2.10
CA ARG A 141 5.39 -8.28 1.35
C ARG A 141 4.73 -7.39 0.30
N GLU A 142 4.42 -6.15 0.67
CA GLU A 142 3.88 -5.16 -0.24
C GLU A 142 4.85 -4.89 -1.40
N GLN A 143 6.13 -4.67 -1.07
CA GLN A 143 7.15 -4.45 -2.06
C GLN A 143 7.33 -5.64 -3.01
N ARG A 144 7.37 -6.88 -2.48
CA ARG A 144 7.48 -8.08 -3.32
C ARG A 144 6.28 -8.24 -4.26
N ARG A 145 5.06 -7.97 -3.77
CA ARG A 145 3.87 -8.00 -4.63
C ARG A 145 3.97 -6.96 -5.74
N PHE A 146 4.35 -5.73 -5.41
CA PHE A 146 4.54 -4.67 -6.39
C PHE A 146 5.57 -5.06 -7.47
N MET A 147 6.75 -5.53 -7.07
CA MET A 147 7.80 -5.95 -8.01
C MET A 147 7.32 -7.08 -8.93
N SER A 148 6.63 -8.09 -8.36
CA SER A 148 6.07 -9.19 -9.14
C SER A 148 5.02 -8.73 -10.16
N ARG A 149 4.15 -7.79 -9.77
CA ARG A 149 3.16 -7.19 -10.68
C ARG A 149 3.81 -6.39 -11.80
N GLN A 150 4.85 -5.60 -11.48
CA GLN A 150 5.61 -4.88 -12.50
C GLN A 150 6.27 -5.84 -13.50
N GLU A 151 6.88 -6.93 -13.04
CA GLU A 151 7.43 -7.97 -13.92
C GLU A 151 6.37 -8.60 -14.82
N MET A 152 5.17 -8.86 -14.29
CA MET A 152 4.02 -9.33 -15.07
C MET A 152 3.64 -8.32 -16.17
N PHE A 153 3.54 -7.02 -15.86
CA PHE A 153 3.24 -5.99 -16.85
C PHE A 153 4.34 -5.85 -17.92
N MET A 154 5.62 -5.94 -17.53
CA MET A 154 6.74 -5.93 -18.47
C MET A 154 6.72 -7.13 -19.44
N ASN A 155 6.01 -8.19 -19.10
CA ASN A 155 5.77 -9.36 -19.96
C ASN A 155 4.43 -9.27 -20.73
N ASN A 156 3.82 -8.09 -20.80
CA ASN A 156 2.54 -7.82 -21.44
C ASN A 156 1.35 -8.59 -20.84
N GLU A 157 1.41 -8.92 -19.55
CA GLU A 157 0.32 -9.58 -18.84
C GLU A 157 -0.36 -8.61 -17.86
N VAL A 158 -1.69 -8.61 -17.82
CA VAL A 158 -2.48 -7.86 -16.83
C VAL A 158 -3.45 -8.80 -16.13
N ARG A 159 -3.18 -9.08 -14.85
CA ARG A 159 -4.03 -9.92 -14.02
C ARG A 159 -4.50 -9.19 -12.76
N PHE A 160 -5.81 -9.21 -12.58
CA PHE A 160 -6.49 -8.85 -11.34
C PHE A 160 -7.21 -10.10 -10.84
N ASP A 161 -6.42 -11.04 -10.32
CA ASP A 161 -6.94 -12.27 -9.75
C ASP A 161 -7.65 -11.93 -8.43
N ARG A 162 -8.95 -12.21 -8.40
CA ARG A 162 -9.80 -11.80 -7.28
C ARG A 162 -9.37 -12.43 -5.97
N ASP A 163 -8.98 -13.70 -5.99
CA ASP A 163 -8.64 -14.44 -4.79
C ASP A 163 -7.29 -13.97 -4.25
N GLU A 164 -6.30 -13.75 -5.14
CA GLU A 164 -5.01 -13.15 -4.77
C GLU A 164 -5.18 -11.76 -4.13
N ILE A 165 -5.98 -10.89 -4.75
CA ILE A 165 -6.25 -9.53 -4.27
C ILE A 165 -6.85 -9.59 -2.87
N ILE A 166 -7.83 -10.47 -2.64
CA ILE A 166 -8.49 -10.59 -1.34
C ILE A 166 -7.52 -11.14 -0.30
N ASP A 167 -6.80 -12.21 -0.60
CA ASP A 167 -5.87 -12.84 0.34
C ASP A 167 -4.75 -11.88 0.75
N PHE A 168 -4.20 -11.14 -0.21
CA PHE A 168 -3.18 -10.13 0.04
C PHE A 168 -3.73 -8.99 0.88
N TRP A 169 -4.76 -8.28 0.39
CA TRP A 169 -5.22 -7.07 1.05
C TRP A 169 -5.95 -7.32 2.36
N ALA A 170 -6.65 -8.44 2.52
CA ALA A 170 -7.25 -8.78 3.81
C ALA A 170 -6.16 -8.95 4.88
N GLN A 171 -5.02 -9.58 4.55
CA GLN A 171 -3.88 -9.63 5.47
C GLN A 171 -3.34 -8.24 5.79
N ILE A 172 -3.10 -7.41 4.76
CA ILE A 172 -2.59 -6.05 4.94
C ILE A 172 -3.54 -5.20 5.79
N MET A 173 -4.85 -5.26 5.56
CA MET A 173 -5.85 -4.53 6.37
C MET A 173 -5.95 -5.05 7.81
N ALA A 174 -5.76 -6.35 8.03
CA ALA A 174 -5.70 -6.92 9.37
C ALA A 174 -4.46 -6.42 10.14
N GLU A 175 -3.30 -6.49 9.50
CA GLU A 175 -2.02 -6.01 10.05
C GLU A 175 -2.08 -4.50 10.34
N HIS A 176 -2.60 -3.69 9.42
CA HIS A 176 -2.85 -2.26 9.64
C HIS A 176 -3.70 -1.98 10.88
N SER A 177 -4.80 -2.71 11.02
CA SER A 177 -5.72 -2.53 12.14
C SER A 177 -5.04 -2.89 13.46
N SER A 178 -4.19 -3.92 13.46
CA SER A 178 -3.33 -4.25 14.62
C SER A 178 -2.28 -3.16 14.91
N PHE A 179 -1.61 -2.62 13.89
CA PHE A 179 -0.65 -1.53 14.08
C PHE A 179 -1.31 -0.28 14.66
N ILE A 180 -2.48 0.10 14.13
CA ILE A 180 -3.29 1.21 14.68
C ILE A 180 -3.59 0.94 16.16
N ALA A 181 -4.09 -0.25 16.51
CA ALA A 181 -4.38 -0.60 17.91
C ALA A 181 -3.16 -0.41 18.83
N HIS A 182 -1.97 -0.83 18.39
CA HIS A 182 -0.76 -0.77 19.23
C HIS A 182 -0.07 0.61 19.24
N LEU A 183 -0.44 1.51 18.33
CA LEU A 183 0.08 2.88 18.28
C LEU A 183 -0.87 3.90 18.93
N LEU A 184 -2.10 3.51 19.26
CA LEU A 184 -3.03 4.31 20.06
C LEU A 184 -2.54 4.42 21.51
N ASP A 185 -2.84 5.54 22.16
CA ASP A 185 -2.61 5.68 23.59
C ASP A 185 -3.52 4.70 24.37
N PRO A 186 -3.07 4.10 25.49
CA PRO A 186 -3.90 3.21 26.29
C PRO A 186 -5.23 3.83 26.78
N SER A 187 -5.35 5.16 26.83
CA SER A 187 -6.60 5.85 27.15
C SER A 187 -7.67 5.75 26.05
N GLU A 188 -7.29 5.45 24.81
CA GLU A 188 -8.19 5.30 23.65
C GLU A 188 -8.86 3.91 23.59
N GLY A 189 -9.29 3.38 24.74
CA GLY A 189 -9.72 1.99 24.88
C GLY A 189 -10.87 1.56 23.94
N LYS A 190 -11.78 2.48 23.58
CA LYS A 190 -12.85 2.19 22.60
C LYS A 190 -12.29 2.03 21.19
N LEU A 191 -11.42 2.95 20.75
CA LEU A 191 -10.78 2.90 19.44
C LEU A 191 -9.83 1.70 19.33
N PHE A 192 -9.11 1.39 20.41
CA PHE A 192 -8.28 0.20 20.54
C PHE A 192 -9.07 -1.09 20.26
N MET A 193 -10.19 -1.28 20.98
CA MET A 193 -11.04 -2.47 20.80
C MET A 193 -11.66 -2.53 19.39
N GLN A 194 -12.06 -1.39 18.83
CA GLN A 194 -12.56 -1.31 17.46
C GLN A 194 -11.49 -1.73 16.44
N ALA A 195 -10.24 -1.28 16.62
CA ALA A 195 -9.13 -1.63 15.74
C ALA A 195 -8.80 -3.12 15.82
N LEU A 196 -8.80 -3.73 17.02
CA LEU A 196 -8.60 -5.17 17.17
C LEU A 196 -9.73 -6.01 16.56
N GLU A 197 -10.99 -5.60 16.74
CA GLU A 197 -12.12 -6.31 16.13
C GLU A 197 -12.08 -6.20 14.60
N THR A 198 -11.64 -5.05 14.07
CA THR A 198 -11.45 -4.87 12.63
C THR A 198 -10.31 -5.76 12.11
N SER A 199 -9.20 -5.87 12.85
CA SER A 199 -8.11 -6.80 12.53
C SER A 199 -8.60 -8.23 12.45
N LYS A 200 -9.35 -8.68 13.45
CA LYS A 200 -9.94 -10.01 13.51
C LYS A 200 -10.82 -10.31 12.29
N LYS A 201 -11.71 -9.39 11.92
CA LYS A 201 -12.58 -9.55 10.74
C LYS A 201 -11.81 -9.76 9.45
N PHE A 202 -10.76 -8.97 9.22
CA PHE A 202 -9.95 -9.14 8.01
C PHE A 202 -9.14 -10.45 8.01
N TRP A 203 -8.66 -10.91 9.18
CA TRP A 203 -8.10 -12.27 9.28
C TRP A 203 -9.15 -13.35 8.98
N GLU A 204 -10.38 -13.20 9.45
CA GLU A 204 -11.49 -14.10 9.10
C GLU A 204 -11.79 -14.05 7.59
N THR A 205 -11.78 -12.87 6.96
CA THR A 205 -11.94 -12.71 5.52
C THR A 205 -10.87 -13.47 4.75
N LYS A 206 -9.59 -13.35 5.15
CA LYS A 206 -8.48 -14.12 4.56
C LYS A 206 -8.64 -15.63 4.77
N ASN A 207 -8.90 -16.06 6.00
CA ASN A 207 -8.91 -17.48 6.36
C ASN A 207 -10.15 -18.23 5.85
N ASN A 208 -11.27 -17.54 5.75
CA ASN A 208 -12.56 -18.14 5.37
C ASN A 208 -12.93 -17.89 3.92
N HIS A 209 -12.03 -17.33 3.08
CA HIS A 209 -12.34 -17.02 1.68
C HIS A 209 -12.76 -18.30 0.94
N PRO A 210 -14.05 -18.44 0.55
CA PRO A 210 -14.50 -19.57 -0.24
C PRO A 210 -14.72 -19.13 -1.68
N ILE A 211 -14.09 -19.86 -2.59
CA ILE A 211 -14.42 -19.92 -4.02
C ILE A 211 -15.96 -19.84 -4.18
N SER A 212 -16.46 -18.78 -4.82
CA SER A 212 -17.81 -18.69 -5.42
C SER A 212 -19.08 -18.60 -4.55
N SER A 213 -19.12 -17.88 -3.43
CA SER A 213 -20.40 -17.72 -2.69
C SER A 213 -20.81 -16.28 -2.42
N GLY A 214 -21.53 -15.64 -3.36
CA GLY A 214 -22.55 -14.59 -3.14
C GLY A 214 -22.32 -13.49 -2.09
N ARG A 215 -21.08 -13.23 -1.67
CA ARG A 215 -20.67 -12.33 -0.58
C ARG A 215 -19.86 -11.14 -1.10
N GLU A 216 -19.90 -10.91 -2.41
CA GLU A 216 -19.23 -9.79 -3.09
C GLU A 216 -19.63 -8.46 -2.44
N ASP A 217 -20.93 -8.24 -2.20
CA ASP A 217 -21.45 -7.02 -1.55
C ASP A 217 -20.98 -6.85 -0.09
N ALA A 218 -20.78 -7.95 0.63
CA ALA A 218 -20.35 -7.89 2.03
C ALA A 218 -18.89 -7.43 2.14
N LEU A 219 -18.01 -7.96 1.29
CA LEU A 219 -16.61 -7.58 1.28
C LEU A 219 -16.44 -6.12 0.82
N VAL A 220 -17.11 -5.70 -0.25
CA VAL A 220 -17.05 -4.30 -0.70
C VAL A 220 -17.46 -3.35 0.42
N LYS A 221 -18.50 -3.70 1.18
CA LYS A 221 -18.94 -2.92 2.34
C LYS A 221 -17.89 -2.91 3.46
N GLU A 222 -17.21 -4.02 3.72
CA GLU A 222 -16.11 -4.08 4.69
C GLU A 222 -14.93 -3.18 4.27
N VAL A 223 -14.60 -3.15 2.98
CA VAL A 223 -13.57 -2.28 2.42
C VAL A 223 -13.95 -0.80 2.56
N ASP A 224 -15.19 -0.44 2.23
CA ASP A 224 -15.67 0.94 2.42
C ASP A 224 -15.63 1.33 3.92
N MET A 225 -16.03 0.43 4.82
CA MET A 225 -15.97 0.68 6.27
C MET A 225 -14.54 0.90 6.79
N ILE A 226 -13.53 0.16 6.31
CA ILE A 226 -12.13 0.40 6.73
C ILE A 226 -11.56 1.69 6.14
N ILE A 227 -11.96 2.08 4.92
CA ILE A 227 -11.59 3.37 4.33
C ILE A 227 -12.16 4.52 5.19
N ASP A 228 -13.44 4.43 5.57
CA ASP A 228 -14.10 5.42 6.43
C ASP A 228 -13.43 5.50 7.81
N PHE A 229 -13.13 4.34 8.42
CA PHE A 229 -12.43 4.26 9.69
C PHE A 229 -11.05 4.94 9.62
N LYS A 230 -10.24 4.62 8.61
CA LYS A 230 -8.90 5.22 8.42
C LYS A 230 -8.99 6.71 8.09
N THR A 231 -10.02 7.14 7.38
CA THR A 231 -10.28 8.57 7.09
C THR A 231 -10.63 9.35 8.37
N ALA A 232 -11.51 8.80 9.21
CA ALA A 232 -11.85 9.39 10.49
C ALA A 232 -10.66 9.41 11.46
N ALA A 233 -9.87 8.32 11.50
CA ALA A 233 -8.66 8.23 12.30
C ALA A 233 -7.62 9.28 11.87
N LEU A 234 -7.35 9.42 10.57
CA LEU A 234 -6.48 10.48 10.04
C LEU A 234 -6.93 11.86 10.53
N LYS A 235 -8.21 12.19 10.38
CA LYS A 235 -8.75 13.48 10.84
C LYS A 235 -8.54 13.69 12.34
N GLY A 236 -8.89 12.70 13.17
CA GLY A 236 -8.76 12.80 14.62
C GLY A 236 -7.30 12.91 15.09
N ILE A 237 -6.37 12.23 14.42
CA ILE A 237 -4.93 12.35 14.68
C ILE A 237 -4.43 13.76 14.30
N GLN A 238 -4.88 14.30 13.17
CA GLN A 238 -4.49 15.64 12.73
C GLN A 238 -5.01 16.76 13.64
N THR A 239 -6.24 16.62 14.15
CA THR A 239 -6.85 17.63 15.04
C THR A 239 -6.41 17.49 16.49
N GLY A 240 -5.73 16.40 16.85
CA GLY A 240 -5.36 16.08 18.23
C GLY A 240 -6.52 15.53 19.06
N ASP A 241 -7.62 15.11 18.42
CA ASP A 241 -8.79 14.50 19.07
C ASP A 241 -8.57 13.02 19.42
N ILE A 242 -7.56 12.38 18.83
CA ILE A 242 -7.14 11.00 19.12
C ILE A 242 -5.73 11.01 19.71
N ALA A 243 -5.61 10.54 20.96
CA ALA A 243 -4.32 10.37 21.61
C ALA A 243 -3.59 9.16 21.02
N SER A 244 -2.43 9.39 20.40
CA SER A 244 -1.63 8.32 19.80
C SER A 244 -0.20 8.76 19.54
N ILE A 245 0.67 7.80 19.24
CA ILE A 245 1.99 8.04 18.65
C ILE A 245 1.98 7.86 17.11
N ILE A 246 0.80 7.84 16.50
CA ILE A 246 0.62 7.70 15.05
C ILE A 246 0.90 9.04 14.38
N LYS A 247 1.85 9.06 13.45
CA LYS A 247 2.06 10.22 12.59
C LYS A 247 0.89 10.37 11.60
N PRO A 248 0.39 11.59 11.33
CA PRO A 248 -0.62 11.80 10.29
C PRO A 248 -0.25 11.17 8.95
N GLU A 249 1.03 11.20 8.56
CA GLU A 249 1.49 10.58 7.33
C GLU A 249 1.35 9.06 7.32
N LEU A 250 1.57 8.39 8.47
CA LEU A 250 1.32 6.94 8.59
C LEU A 250 -0.17 6.62 8.55
N ALA A 251 -1.02 7.46 9.16
CA ALA A 251 -2.47 7.28 9.09
C ALA A 251 -3.00 7.45 7.65
N ASP A 252 -2.45 8.42 6.90
CA ASP A 252 -2.80 8.61 5.49
C ASP A 252 -2.23 7.51 4.60
N HIS A 253 -1.00 7.03 4.86
CA HIS A 253 -0.37 5.91 4.16
C HIS A 253 -1.26 4.68 4.12
N VAL A 254 -1.66 4.18 5.29
CA VAL A 254 -2.50 2.98 5.37
C VAL A 254 -3.91 3.22 4.81
N ARG A 255 -4.38 4.47 4.78
CA ARG A 255 -5.66 4.86 4.16
C ARG A 255 -5.58 4.77 2.64
N ARG A 256 -4.49 5.23 2.03
CA ARG A 256 -4.27 5.18 0.57
C ARG A 256 -4.18 3.74 0.07
N GLU A 257 -3.57 2.83 0.83
CA GLU A 257 -3.61 1.38 0.55
C GLU A 257 -5.01 0.78 0.63
N ALA A 258 -5.84 1.20 1.60
CA ALA A 258 -7.23 0.74 1.66
C ALA A 258 -8.05 1.20 0.44
N ILE A 259 -7.77 2.42 -0.06
CA ILE A 259 -8.37 2.92 -1.31
C ILE A 259 -7.90 2.11 -2.52
N LEU A 260 -6.61 1.77 -2.60
CA LEU A 260 -6.09 0.91 -3.66
C LEU A 260 -6.75 -0.47 -3.62
N PHE A 261 -6.89 -1.08 -2.43
CA PHE A 261 -7.61 -2.35 -2.28
C PHE A 261 -9.04 -2.26 -2.84
N GLY A 262 -9.82 -1.27 -2.42
CA GLY A 262 -11.19 -1.09 -2.93
C GLY A 262 -11.25 -0.86 -4.44
N HIS A 263 -10.21 -0.28 -5.03
CA HIS A 263 -10.09 -0.10 -6.47
C HIS A 263 -9.76 -1.42 -7.20
N GLU A 264 -8.73 -2.14 -6.75
CA GLU A 264 -8.35 -3.43 -7.33
C GLU A 264 -9.48 -4.46 -7.24
N LEU A 265 -10.19 -4.50 -6.10
CA LEU A 265 -11.33 -5.39 -5.91
C LEU A 265 -12.45 -5.11 -6.92
N LYS A 266 -12.78 -3.84 -7.17
CA LYS A 266 -13.79 -3.45 -8.16
C LYS A 266 -13.41 -3.87 -9.58
N ILE A 267 -12.12 -3.76 -9.93
CA ILE A 267 -11.62 -4.23 -11.23
C ILE A 267 -11.77 -5.76 -11.34
N ALA A 268 -11.38 -6.48 -10.29
CA ALA A 268 -11.46 -7.95 -10.27
C ALA A 268 -12.91 -8.45 -10.36
N ASP A 269 -13.84 -7.82 -9.62
CA ASP A 269 -15.27 -8.14 -9.65
C ASP A 269 -15.86 -7.92 -11.04
N ALA A 270 -15.60 -6.75 -11.66
CA ALA A 270 -16.09 -6.44 -13.01
C ALA A 270 -15.58 -7.43 -14.07
N ARG A 271 -14.31 -7.84 -13.99
CA ARG A 271 -13.72 -8.82 -14.91
C ARG A 271 -14.25 -10.24 -14.69
N SER A 272 -14.53 -10.61 -13.44
CA SER A 272 -15.10 -11.92 -13.08
C SER A 272 -16.53 -12.08 -13.60
N ILE A 273 -17.33 -11.01 -13.57
CA ILE A 273 -18.69 -11.00 -14.13
C ILE A 273 -18.66 -11.23 -15.64
N ASN A 274 -17.77 -10.55 -16.36
CA ASN A 274 -17.66 -10.68 -17.82
C ASN A 274 -17.25 -12.10 -18.26
N LEU A 275 -16.42 -12.80 -17.48
CA LEU A 275 -16.04 -14.19 -17.74
C LEU A 275 -17.19 -15.19 -17.50
N ARG A 276 -18.15 -14.89 -16.62
CA ARG A 276 -19.34 -15.74 -16.38
C ARG A 276 -20.45 -15.53 -17.41
N ALA A 277 -20.43 -14.41 -18.13
CA ALA A 277 -21.43 -14.05 -19.13
C ALA A 277 -21.07 -14.46 -20.57
N ALA A 278 -19.82 -14.89 -20.81
CA ALA A 278 -19.29 -15.38 -22.08
C ALA A 278 -19.30 -16.91 -22.13
#